data_AF-A0A1G2JCJ4-F1
#
_entry.id   AF-A0A1G2JCJ4-F1
#
_cell.length_a   1.000
_cell.length_b   1.000
_cell.length_c   1.000
_cell.angle_alpha   90.00
_cell.angle_beta   90.00
_cell.angle_gamma   90.00
#
_symmetry.space_group_name_H-M   'P 1'
#
loop_
_entity.id
_entity.type
_entity.pdbx_description
1 polymer ?
#
loop_
_entity_poly.entity_id
_entity_poly.type
_entity_poly.pdbx_seq_one_letter_code
_entity_poly.pdbx_strand_id
1 'polypeptide(L)'
;MTNTNQSVEIEDGSNDKKYFTIIPNYILNHSTPYDRDVYIQMKRIAGEHGTCWTSQKTLAKQCGVSINRLKKSLSYLLDNKWIKYMGTKKVGTKGGGQEVNEYKIVDLWKMNGEFYEIKGVSPDDIPAKQGVSLIEPRECHKKIRGVSLDDNKEEPINNKPIKEEAGDKENLIKEVVEKWNSYAKPLEGYRNKTLNKFGLPKCKGITADIRVVFYRLMKEKRTKEAMLESIKNYMNEVINRSPDNDYAIHRFSFYEFFNQDNGFVKFSNK
;
A
#
# COMPACT_ATOMS: atom_id res chain seq x y z
N MET A 1 -16.93 -8.16 57.59
CA MET A 1 -17.57 -8.42 56.29
C MET A 1 -16.49 -8.95 55.36
N THR A 2 -16.47 -10.26 55.11
CA THR A 2 -15.47 -10.95 54.29
C THR A 2 -15.92 -10.91 52.83
N ASN A 3 -15.16 -10.22 51.97
CA ASN A 3 -15.41 -10.20 50.53
C ASN A 3 -15.11 -11.58 49.93
N THR A 4 -16.15 -12.31 49.57
CA THR A 4 -16.08 -13.56 48.83
C THR A 4 -15.74 -13.23 47.37
N ASN A 5 -14.46 -13.38 46.99
CA ASN A 5 -14.05 -13.35 45.59
C ASN A 5 -14.67 -14.57 44.88
N GLN A 6 -15.77 -14.36 44.17
CA GLN A 6 -16.33 -15.36 43.27
C GLN A 6 -15.46 -15.42 42.00
N SER A 7 -14.63 -16.45 41.91
CA SER A 7 -13.96 -16.80 40.65
C SER A 7 -14.99 -17.34 39.67
N VAL A 8 -15.27 -16.60 38.60
CA VAL A 8 -16.10 -17.09 37.50
C VAL A 8 -15.25 -18.03 36.65
N GLU A 9 -15.46 -19.32 36.82
CA GLU A 9 -14.85 -20.36 35.99
C GLU A 9 -15.70 -20.51 34.72
N ILE A 10 -15.17 -20.07 33.58
CA ILE A 10 -15.85 -20.21 32.28
C ILE A 10 -15.41 -21.54 31.69
N GLU A 11 -16.30 -22.54 31.74
CA GLU A 11 -16.12 -23.81 31.03
C GLU A 11 -16.60 -23.66 29.58
N ASP A 12 -15.66 -23.66 28.63
CA ASP A 12 -15.97 -23.69 27.20
C ASP A 12 -16.05 -25.15 26.71
N GLY A 13 -17.28 -25.65 26.55
CA GLY A 13 -17.56 -26.98 26.02
C GLY A 13 -17.51 -27.08 24.49
N SER A 14 -17.21 -26.01 23.76
CA SER A 14 -17.35 -25.98 22.30
C SER A 14 -16.24 -26.74 21.55
N ASN A 15 -15.08 -26.97 22.16
CA ASN A 15 -13.87 -27.55 21.53
C ASN A 15 -13.55 -26.96 20.13
N ASP A 16 -14.04 -25.75 19.84
CA ASP A 16 -14.04 -25.12 18.52
C ASP A 16 -12.76 -24.30 18.30
N LYS A 17 -11.62 -24.81 18.81
CA LYS A 17 -10.28 -24.20 18.68
C LYS A 17 -9.83 -24.01 17.23
N LYS A 18 -10.56 -24.59 16.27
CA LYS A 18 -10.38 -24.40 14.83
C LYS A 18 -10.63 -22.97 14.36
N TYR A 19 -11.46 -22.20 15.06
CA TYR A 19 -11.94 -20.90 14.57
C TYR A 19 -11.25 -19.68 15.18
N PHE A 20 -10.36 -19.86 16.15
CA PHE A 20 -9.61 -18.75 16.74
C PHE A 20 -8.13 -19.08 16.87
N THR A 21 -7.33 -18.03 17.02
CA THR A 21 -5.88 -18.15 17.26
C THR A 21 -5.51 -17.14 18.32
N ILE A 22 -4.95 -17.63 19.42
CA ILE A 22 -4.49 -16.76 20.51
C ILE A 22 -3.08 -16.26 20.16
N ILE A 23 -2.91 -14.95 20.18
CA ILE A 23 -1.65 -14.28 19.83
C ILE A 23 -1.15 -13.54 21.08
N PRO A 24 0.10 -13.76 21.52
CA PRO A 24 0.67 -13.01 22.63
C PRO A 24 0.72 -11.50 22.33
N ASN A 25 0.33 -10.67 23.30
CA ASN A 25 0.42 -9.21 23.20
C ASN A 25 1.85 -8.73 22.91
N TYR A 26 2.85 -9.51 23.31
CA TYR A 26 4.25 -9.23 23.01
C TYR A 26 4.48 -9.10 21.50
N ILE A 27 3.89 -9.99 20.69
CA ILE A 27 3.98 -9.91 19.23
C ILE A 27 3.30 -8.65 18.71
N LEU A 28 2.09 -8.35 19.19
CA LEU A 28 1.30 -7.22 18.69
C LEU A 28 2.01 -5.87 18.90
N ASN A 29 2.71 -5.72 20.02
CA ASN A 29 3.33 -4.45 20.44
C ASN A 29 4.79 -4.29 20.02
N HIS A 30 5.50 -5.38 19.70
CA HIS A 30 6.94 -5.32 19.34
C HIS A 30 7.23 -5.62 17.88
N SER A 31 6.21 -5.76 17.02
CA SER A 31 6.37 -6.07 15.60
C SER A 31 5.85 -4.97 14.69
N THR A 32 6.43 -4.85 13.49
CA THR A 32 5.81 -4.03 12.44
C THR A 32 4.51 -4.68 11.97
N PRO A 33 3.55 -3.93 11.41
CA PRO A 33 2.27 -4.49 10.96
C PRO A 33 2.44 -5.71 10.03
N TYR A 34 3.42 -5.66 9.12
CA TYR A 34 3.69 -6.76 8.21
C TYR A 34 4.26 -8.00 8.90
N ASP A 35 5.15 -7.83 9.87
CA ASP A 35 5.78 -8.96 10.57
C ASP A 35 4.75 -9.64 11.49
N ARG A 36 3.88 -8.83 12.10
CA ARG A 36 2.71 -9.26 12.85
C ARG A 36 1.79 -10.13 12.02
N ASP A 37 1.38 -9.65 10.84
CA ASP A 37 0.47 -10.38 9.97
C ASP A 37 1.07 -11.71 9.51
N VAL A 38 2.36 -11.72 9.15
CA VAL A 38 3.08 -12.95 8.79
C VAL A 38 3.08 -13.93 9.96
N TYR A 39 3.41 -13.49 11.17
CA TYR A 39 3.41 -14.35 12.35
C TYR A 39 2.00 -14.91 12.65
N ILE A 40 0.96 -14.07 12.58
CA ILE A 40 -0.44 -14.46 12.83
C ILE A 40 -0.87 -15.52 11.81
N GLN A 41 -0.62 -15.31 10.51
CA GLN A 41 -0.97 -16.30 9.49
C GLN A 41 -0.18 -17.61 9.68
N MET A 42 1.11 -17.53 10.03
CA MET A 42 1.90 -18.73 10.31
C MET A 42 1.37 -19.50 11.53
N LYS A 43 1.01 -18.80 12.62
CA LYS A 43 0.43 -19.42 13.82
C LYS A 43 -0.91 -20.08 13.52
N ARG A 44 -1.78 -19.41 12.77
CA ARG A 44 -3.08 -19.93 12.33
C ARG A 44 -2.93 -21.21 11.48
N ILE A 45 -1.99 -21.22 10.53
CA ILE A 45 -1.73 -22.39 9.67
C ILE A 45 -1.11 -23.53 10.47
N ALA A 46 -0.21 -23.22 11.40
CA ALA A 46 0.44 -24.22 12.24
C ALA A 46 -0.53 -24.93 13.20
N GLY A 47 -1.61 -24.26 13.60
CA GLY A 47 -2.60 -24.79 14.52
C GLY A 47 -1.96 -25.31 15.81
N GLU A 48 -2.42 -26.46 16.28
CA GLU A 48 -1.93 -27.11 17.52
C GLU A 48 -0.58 -27.80 17.35
N HIS A 49 -0.22 -28.20 16.12
CA HIS A 49 1.05 -28.87 15.85
C HIS A 49 2.26 -27.94 15.99
N GLY A 50 2.03 -26.62 15.90
CA GLY A 50 3.06 -25.61 16.08
C GLY A 50 4.09 -25.55 14.94
N THR A 51 3.90 -26.27 13.83
CA THR A 51 4.76 -26.15 12.63
C THR A 51 3.98 -25.68 11.41
N CYS A 52 4.57 -24.77 10.65
CA CYS A 52 4.04 -24.20 9.41
C CYS A 52 4.94 -24.61 8.24
N TRP A 53 4.36 -25.26 7.23
CA TRP A 53 5.04 -25.71 6.01
C TRP A 53 4.45 -25.06 4.74
N THR A 54 3.78 -23.92 4.86
CA THR A 54 3.20 -23.24 3.71
C THR A 54 4.26 -22.63 2.79
N SER A 55 4.05 -22.73 1.48
CA SER A 55 4.95 -22.11 0.49
C SER A 55 5.01 -20.58 0.65
N GLN A 56 6.17 -19.98 0.39
CA GLN A 56 6.34 -18.52 0.49
C GLN A 56 5.36 -17.75 -0.40
N LYS A 57 5.01 -18.29 -1.58
CA LYS A 57 4.04 -17.65 -2.49
C LYS A 57 2.64 -17.63 -1.89
N THR A 58 2.20 -18.74 -1.32
CA THR A 58 0.88 -18.83 -0.65
C THR A 58 0.83 -17.92 0.56
N LEU A 59 1.87 -17.94 1.40
CA LEU A 59 1.94 -17.10 2.61
C LEU A 59 1.96 -15.60 2.24
N ALA A 60 2.74 -15.21 1.24
CA ALA A 60 2.79 -13.82 0.75
C ALA A 60 1.41 -13.36 0.25
N LYS A 61 0.71 -14.21 -0.50
CA LYS A 61 -0.64 -13.94 -0.98
C LYS A 61 -1.64 -13.78 0.16
N GLN A 62 -1.60 -14.65 1.17
CA GLN A 62 -2.49 -14.58 2.34
C GLN A 62 -2.25 -13.34 3.20
N CYS A 63 -1.00 -12.87 3.28
CA CYS A 63 -0.65 -11.64 3.99
C CYS A 63 -0.83 -10.37 3.14
N GLY A 64 -1.13 -10.48 1.83
CA GLY A 64 -1.22 -9.32 0.94
C GLY A 64 0.10 -8.56 0.74
N VAL A 65 1.25 -9.25 0.83
CA VAL A 65 2.58 -8.62 0.71
C VAL A 65 3.39 -9.20 -0.46
N SER A 66 4.39 -8.46 -0.92
CA SER A 66 5.34 -8.97 -1.91
C SER A 66 6.24 -10.05 -1.32
N ILE A 67 6.75 -10.97 -2.16
CA ILE A 67 7.66 -12.05 -1.73
C ILE A 67 8.92 -11.47 -1.07
N ASN A 68 9.44 -10.35 -1.58
CA ASN A 68 10.62 -9.70 -1.00
C ASN A 68 10.33 -9.12 0.39
N ARG A 69 9.13 -8.55 0.61
CA ARG A 69 8.70 -8.11 1.94
C ARG A 69 8.54 -9.29 2.89
N LEU A 70 7.91 -10.38 2.43
CA LEU A 70 7.78 -11.60 3.22
C LEU A 70 9.14 -12.15 3.66
N LYS A 71 10.15 -12.17 2.79
CA LYS A 71 11.51 -12.63 3.15
C LYS A 71 12.13 -11.77 4.26
N LYS A 72 11.95 -10.45 4.20
CA LYS A 72 12.41 -9.55 5.27
C LYS A 72 11.69 -9.84 6.59
N SER A 73 10.38 -10.03 6.55
CA SER A 73 9.58 -10.39 7.73
C SER A 73 9.99 -11.75 8.32
N LEU A 74 10.17 -12.79 7.49
CA LEU A 74 10.65 -14.09 7.96
C LEU A 74 12.03 -14.00 8.62
N SER A 75 12.94 -13.21 8.04
CA SER A 75 14.27 -12.97 8.62
C SER A 75 14.14 -12.30 9.99
N TYR A 76 13.34 -11.24 10.09
CA TYR A 76 13.06 -10.57 11.36
C TYR A 76 12.49 -11.51 12.43
N LEU A 77 11.53 -12.38 12.08
CA LEU A 77 10.95 -13.35 13.00
C LEU A 77 11.97 -14.41 13.48
N LEU A 78 12.89 -14.82 12.60
CA LEU A 78 13.98 -15.74 12.93
C LEU A 78 15.01 -15.08 13.85
N ASP A 79 15.41 -13.84 13.55
CA ASP A 79 16.38 -13.06 14.33
C ASP A 79 15.88 -12.82 15.76
N ASN A 80 14.58 -12.54 15.91
CA ASN A 80 13.92 -12.39 17.22
C ASN A 80 13.58 -13.73 17.90
N LYS A 81 13.90 -14.87 17.28
CA LYS A 81 13.62 -16.22 17.80
C LYS A 81 12.14 -16.49 18.07
N TRP A 82 11.25 -15.83 17.33
CA TRP A 82 9.79 -16.07 17.42
C TRP A 82 9.36 -17.27 16.59
N ILE A 83 10.13 -17.57 15.55
CA ILE A 83 10.02 -18.80 14.77
C ILE A 83 11.39 -19.48 14.68
N LYS A 84 11.41 -20.79 14.44
CA LYS A 84 12.63 -21.57 14.22
C LYS A 84 12.53 -22.33 12.90
N TYR A 85 13.54 -22.21 12.05
CA TYR A 85 13.64 -23.03 10.85
C TYR A 85 13.95 -24.49 11.21
N MET A 86 13.16 -25.42 10.68
CA MET A 86 13.28 -26.86 10.98
C MET A 86 13.89 -27.66 9.81
N GLY A 87 13.89 -27.10 8.59
CA GLY A 87 14.38 -27.78 7.39
C GLY A 87 13.40 -27.63 6.23
N THR A 88 13.50 -28.56 5.27
CA THR A 88 12.56 -28.67 4.15
C THR A 88 11.69 -29.92 4.30
N LYS A 89 10.43 -29.80 3.88
CA LYS A 89 9.45 -30.89 3.87
C LYS A 89 8.91 -31.06 2.46
N LYS A 90 8.79 -32.31 1.99
CA LYS A 90 8.14 -32.62 0.71
C LYS A 90 6.63 -32.61 0.90
N VAL A 91 5.94 -31.81 0.09
CA VAL A 91 4.48 -31.67 0.09
C VAL A 91 3.95 -32.08 -1.28
N GLY A 92 2.95 -32.95 -1.30
CA GLY A 92 2.27 -33.33 -2.54
C GLY A 92 1.42 -32.18 -3.06
N THR A 93 1.69 -31.74 -4.28
CA THR A 93 0.84 -30.77 -5.01
C THR A 93 0.23 -31.45 -6.24
N LYS A 94 -0.73 -30.79 -6.91
CA LYS A 94 -1.31 -31.31 -8.16
C LYS A 94 -0.26 -31.58 -9.25
N GLY A 95 0.88 -30.87 -9.21
CA GLY A 95 2.00 -31.02 -10.15
C GLY A 95 3.13 -31.94 -9.66
N GLY A 96 2.92 -32.70 -8.59
CA GLY A 96 3.93 -33.55 -7.97
C GLY A 96 4.45 -33.03 -6.63
N GLY A 97 5.49 -33.68 -6.11
CA GLY A 97 6.11 -33.31 -4.84
C GLY A 97 6.89 -32.01 -4.94
N GLN A 98 6.60 -31.06 -4.05
CA GLN A 98 7.33 -29.80 -3.92
C GLN A 98 7.99 -29.74 -2.54
N GLU A 99 9.26 -29.34 -2.51
CA GLU A 99 9.96 -29.05 -1.24
C GLU A 99 9.60 -27.64 -0.77
N VAL A 100 9.19 -27.54 0.50
CA VAL A 100 8.82 -26.29 1.15
C VAL A 100 9.54 -26.18 2.49
N ASN A 101 9.89 -24.96 2.86
CA ASN A 101 10.52 -24.69 4.16
C ASN A 101 9.52 -24.94 5.30
N GLU A 102 9.94 -25.65 6.33
CA GLU A 102 9.18 -25.87 7.56
C GLU A 102 9.73 -24.97 8.67
N TYR A 103 8.82 -24.26 9.34
CA TYR A 103 9.11 -23.40 10.48
C TYR A 103 8.30 -23.84 11.70
N LYS A 104 8.92 -23.90 12.86
CA LYS A 104 8.27 -24.12 14.15
C LYS A 104 7.98 -22.78 14.82
N ILE A 105 6.76 -22.59 15.30
CA ILE A 105 6.41 -21.45 16.15
C ILE A 105 6.98 -21.68 17.54
N VAL A 106 7.74 -20.73 18.05
CA VAL A 106 8.30 -20.79 19.41
C VAL A 106 7.21 -20.40 20.41
N ASP A 107 7.23 -21.01 21.59
CA ASP A 107 6.35 -20.59 22.67
C ASP A 107 6.85 -19.28 23.28
N LEU A 108 6.04 -18.23 23.14
CA LEU A 108 6.34 -16.88 23.61
C LEU A 108 5.56 -16.51 24.86
N TRP A 109 4.79 -17.43 25.46
CA TRP A 109 3.98 -17.12 26.63
C TRP A 109 4.82 -16.70 27.84
N LYS A 110 5.96 -17.36 28.06
CA LYS A 110 6.91 -16.97 29.10
C LYS A 110 7.40 -15.53 28.91
N MET A 111 7.86 -15.20 27.69
CA MET A 111 8.33 -13.85 27.34
C MET A 111 7.21 -12.80 27.47
N ASN A 112 5.99 -13.17 27.10
CA ASN A 112 4.83 -12.30 27.24
C ASN A 112 4.49 -12.05 28.71
N GLY A 113 4.46 -13.09 29.54
CA GLY A 113 4.23 -13.00 30.99
C GLY A 113 5.29 -12.12 31.64
N GLU A 114 6.58 -12.44 31.47
CA GLU A 114 7.69 -11.67 32.05
C GLU A 114 7.64 -10.18 31.69
N PHE A 115 7.32 -9.85 30.43
CA PHE A 115 7.26 -8.46 30.00
C PHE A 115 6.10 -7.68 30.64
N TYR A 116 4.91 -8.28 30.70
CA TYR A 116 3.70 -7.61 31.18
C TYR A 116 3.42 -7.78 32.67
N GLU A 117 4.00 -8.77 33.33
CA GLU A 117 4.00 -8.88 34.79
C GLU A 117 4.83 -7.75 35.42
N ILE A 118 6.00 -7.44 34.82
CA ILE A 118 6.87 -6.37 35.30
C ILE A 118 6.30 -4.99 34.97
N LYS A 119 5.79 -4.80 33.75
CA LYS A 119 5.26 -3.49 33.32
C LYS A 119 3.84 -3.22 33.80
N GLY A 120 3.09 -4.26 34.16
CA GLY A 120 1.65 -4.19 34.26
C GLY A 120 1.03 -4.10 32.86
N VAL A 121 0.01 -4.91 32.59
CA VAL A 121 -1.06 -4.55 31.65
C VAL A 121 -2.12 -3.83 32.47
N SER A 122 -1.80 -2.65 33.01
CA SER A 122 -2.81 -1.92 33.76
C SER A 122 -3.91 -1.51 32.80
N PRO A 123 -5.18 -1.88 33.04
CA PRO A 123 -6.31 -1.29 32.33
C PRO A 123 -6.31 0.25 32.44
N ASP A 124 -5.64 0.79 33.46
CA ASP A 124 -5.50 2.23 33.71
C ASP A 124 -4.40 2.90 32.87
N ASP A 125 -3.56 2.14 32.15
CA ASP A 125 -2.61 2.67 31.14
C ASP A 125 -3.30 2.95 29.80
N ILE A 126 -4.58 2.60 29.64
CA ILE A 126 -5.41 3.31 28.69
C ILE A 126 -5.51 4.73 29.25
N PRO A 127 -4.95 5.75 28.59
CA PRO A 127 -4.92 7.09 29.16
C PRO A 127 -6.35 7.61 29.37
N ALA A 128 -6.90 7.40 30.57
CA ALA A 128 -8.26 7.80 30.94
C ALA A 128 -8.43 9.33 30.92
N LYS A 129 -7.32 10.07 30.81
CA LYS A 129 -7.28 11.53 30.82
C LYS A 129 -6.43 12.17 29.73
N GLN A 130 -5.83 11.39 28.83
CA GLN A 130 -5.46 11.92 27.53
C GLN A 130 -6.68 11.72 26.64
N GLY A 131 -7.77 12.41 27.02
CA GLY A 131 -8.72 12.86 26.02
C GLY A 131 -7.86 13.41 24.91
N VAL A 132 -8.05 12.89 23.70
CA VAL A 132 -7.53 13.51 22.49
C VAL A 132 -7.79 14.98 22.72
N SER A 133 -6.75 15.76 23.05
CA SER A 133 -6.92 17.19 23.12
C SER A 133 -7.59 17.48 21.80
N LEU A 134 -8.66 18.26 21.82
CA LEU A 134 -9.06 19.01 20.64
C LEU A 134 -7.82 19.83 20.28
N ILE A 135 -6.84 19.19 19.64
CA ILE A 135 -5.91 19.81 18.76
C ILE A 135 -6.90 20.33 17.75
N GLU A 136 -7.25 21.61 17.90
CA GLU A 136 -7.89 22.37 16.85
C GLU A 136 -7.22 21.89 15.58
N PRO A 137 -7.98 21.23 14.69
CA PRO A 137 -7.40 20.57 13.54
C PRO A 137 -6.52 21.62 12.88
N ARG A 138 -5.19 21.40 12.89
CA ARG A 138 -4.26 22.27 12.18
C ARG A 138 -4.90 22.48 10.82
N GLU A 139 -5.17 23.73 10.46
CA GLU A 139 -5.87 24.15 9.24
C GLU A 139 -5.07 23.74 7.99
N CYS A 140 -4.95 22.44 7.76
CA CYS A 140 -4.09 21.85 6.75
C CYS A 140 -4.81 20.78 5.94
N HIS A 141 -6.11 20.57 6.17
CA HIS A 141 -6.96 19.87 5.21
C HIS A 141 -8.25 20.64 4.97
N LYS A 142 -8.33 21.15 3.74
CA LYS A 142 -9.51 21.70 3.07
C LYS A 142 -10.78 20.91 3.44
N LYS A 143 -11.77 21.61 4.01
CA LYS A 143 -13.23 21.39 3.91
C LYS A 143 -13.63 19.97 3.50
N ILE A 144 -13.62 19.02 4.43
CA ILE A 144 -14.54 17.88 4.35
C ILE A 144 -15.82 18.36 5.03
N ARG A 145 -16.88 18.53 4.23
CA ARG A 145 -18.22 18.86 4.71
C ARG A 145 -18.66 17.77 5.69
N GLY A 146 -19.03 18.20 6.90
CA GLY A 146 -19.62 17.32 7.91
C GLY A 146 -20.92 16.72 7.39
N VAL A 147 -21.11 15.45 7.74
CA VAL A 147 -22.40 14.77 7.63
C VAL A 147 -23.26 15.30 8.77
N SER A 148 -24.41 15.88 8.41
CA SER A 148 -25.41 16.36 9.36
C SER A 148 -26.07 15.17 10.06
N LEU A 149 -26.36 15.29 11.35
CA LEU A 149 -27.10 14.27 12.12
C LEU A 149 -28.62 14.28 11.85
N ASP A 150 -29.11 15.22 11.02
CA ASP A 150 -30.52 15.37 10.66
C ASP A 150 -30.78 15.17 9.14
N ASP A 151 -29.99 14.36 8.46
CA ASP A 151 -30.27 14.00 7.06
C ASP A 151 -31.39 12.94 7.02
N ASN A 152 -32.63 13.43 6.94
CA ASN A 152 -33.75 12.66 6.41
C ASN A 152 -33.28 11.97 5.13
N LYS A 153 -33.56 10.67 5.00
CA LYS A 153 -33.27 9.85 3.79
C LYS A 153 -33.79 10.56 2.53
N GLU A 154 -32.96 11.37 1.89
CA GLU A 154 -33.21 11.81 0.54
C GLU A 154 -33.07 10.60 -0.38
N GLU A 155 -34.12 10.34 -1.15
CA GLU A 155 -34.13 9.33 -2.19
C GLU A 155 -32.95 9.53 -3.15
N PRO A 156 -32.39 8.43 -3.71
CA PRO A 156 -31.18 8.49 -4.52
C PRO A 156 -31.33 9.52 -5.64
N ILE A 157 -30.47 10.53 -5.63
CA ILE A 157 -30.35 11.52 -6.70
C ILE A 157 -30.19 10.74 -8.00
N ASN A 158 -31.20 10.87 -8.87
CA ASN A 158 -31.22 10.33 -10.21
C ASN A 158 -30.15 11.07 -11.04
N ASN A 159 -28.90 10.61 -10.91
CA ASN A 159 -27.77 11.07 -11.71
C ASN A 159 -28.03 10.67 -13.16
N LYS A 160 -28.72 11.55 -13.91
CA LYS A 160 -28.69 11.49 -15.37
C LYS A 160 -27.22 11.52 -15.80
N PRO A 161 -26.77 10.56 -16.61
CA PRO A 161 -25.36 10.43 -16.93
C PRO A 161 -24.94 11.64 -17.77
N ILE A 162 -23.98 12.40 -17.25
CA ILE A 162 -23.27 13.49 -17.95
C ILE A 162 -22.46 12.85 -19.08
N LYS A 163 -23.11 12.48 -20.18
CA LYS A 163 -22.47 11.81 -21.31
C LYS A 163 -21.81 12.79 -22.27
N GLU A 164 -22.27 14.03 -22.33
CA GLU A 164 -21.78 15.02 -23.31
C GLU A 164 -20.43 15.63 -22.90
N GLU A 165 -20.20 15.99 -21.63
CA GLU A 165 -18.90 16.55 -21.20
C GLU A 165 -17.74 15.55 -21.20
N ALA A 166 -18.02 14.25 -21.20
CA ALA A 166 -16.99 13.21 -21.15
C ALA A 166 -16.27 13.06 -22.51
N GLY A 167 -16.97 13.31 -23.62
CA GLY A 167 -16.43 13.19 -24.97
C GLY A 167 -15.32 14.22 -25.25
N ASP A 168 -15.58 15.48 -24.91
CA ASP A 168 -14.64 16.58 -25.16
C ASP A 168 -13.35 16.45 -24.34
N LYS A 169 -13.47 15.97 -23.09
CA LYS A 169 -12.33 15.77 -22.20
C LYS A 169 -11.43 14.63 -22.70
N GLU A 170 -11.99 13.56 -23.26
CA GLU A 170 -11.21 12.43 -23.79
C GLU A 170 -10.48 12.80 -25.09
N ASN A 171 -11.12 13.59 -25.97
CA ASN A 171 -10.48 14.10 -27.18
C ASN A 171 -9.30 15.02 -26.86
N LEU A 172 -9.44 15.85 -25.83
CA LEU A 172 -8.37 16.72 -25.37
C LEU A 172 -7.16 15.94 -24.83
N ILE A 173 -7.39 14.86 -24.06
CA ILE A 173 -6.30 14.01 -23.57
C ILE A 173 -5.56 13.37 -24.74
N LYS A 174 -6.28 12.90 -25.77
CA LYS A 174 -5.67 12.32 -26.98
C LYS A 174 -4.79 13.32 -27.70
N GLU A 175 -5.28 14.54 -27.92
CA GLU A 175 -4.51 15.61 -28.57
C GLU A 175 -3.24 15.95 -27.78
N VAL A 176 -3.33 15.99 -26.45
CA VAL A 176 -2.20 16.19 -25.55
C VAL A 176 -1.17 15.06 -25.69
N VAL A 177 -1.61 13.80 -25.74
CA VAL A 177 -0.74 12.63 -25.89
C VAL A 177 -0.13 12.58 -27.29
N GLU A 178 -0.87 12.92 -28.33
CA GLU A 178 -0.37 13.02 -29.70
C GLU A 178 0.71 14.09 -29.82
N LYS A 179 0.48 15.26 -29.22
CA LYS A 179 1.45 16.35 -29.18
C LYS A 179 2.69 15.96 -28.37
N TRP A 180 2.55 15.28 -27.24
CA TRP A 180 3.70 14.68 -26.54
C TRP A 180 4.48 13.72 -27.45
N ASN A 181 3.78 12.83 -28.13
CA ASN A 181 4.38 11.81 -28.98
C ASN A 181 5.02 12.39 -30.26
N SER A 182 4.60 13.56 -30.73
CA SER A 182 5.23 14.24 -31.88
C SER A 182 6.59 14.85 -31.52
N TYR A 183 6.76 15.31 -30.28
CA TYR A 183 8.05 15.74 -29.75
C TYR A 183 8.95 14.55 -29.36
N ALA A 184 8.36 13.38 -29.10
CA ALA A 184 9.10 12.13 -28.92
C ALA A 184 9.63 11.61 -30.28
N LYS A 185 10.69 12.24 -30.79
CA LYS A 185 11.35 11.80 -32.03
C LYS A 185 11.85 10.35 -31.90
N PRO A 186 11.59 9.48 -32.90
CA PRO A 186 12.32 8.22 -33.01
C PRO A 186 13.79 8.56 -33.33
N LEU A 187 14.72 8.02 -32.53
CA LEU A 187 16.15 8.17 -32.79
C LEU A 187 16.53 7.27 -33.99
N GLU A 188 16.39 7.77 -35.21
CA GLU A 188 16.95 7.11 -36.39
C GLU A 188 18.48 7.19 -36.35
N GLY A 189 19.15 6.03 -36.31
CA GLY A 189 20.60 5.94 -36.51
C GLY A 189 21.42 5.21 -35.44
N TYR A 190 20.86 4.84 -34.29
CA TYR A 190 21.64 4.19 -33.21
C TYR A 190 21.43 2.68 -33.15
N ARG A 191 22.47 1.90 -33.47
CA ARG A 191 22.44 0.41 -33.53
C ARG A 191 22.53 -0.29 -32.17
N ASN A 192 22.62 0.43 -31.05
CA ASN A 192 22.70 -0.18 -29.73
C ASN A 192 21.33 -0.20 -29.05
N LYS A 193 20.74 -1.41 -28.91
CA LYS A 193 19.42 -1.67 -28.29
C LYS A 193 19.31 -1.20 -26.83
N THR A 194 20.44 -0.96 -26.16
CA THR A 194 20.50 -0.55 -24.75
C THR A 194 20.70 0.95 -24.54
N LEU A 195 20.84 1.73 -25.62
CA LEU A 195 21.16 3.17 -25.55
C LEU A 195 20.22 3.98 -26.46
N ASN A 196 18.92 3.97 -26.14
CA ASN A 196 17.98 5.01 -26.61
C ASN A 196 18.21 6.31 -25.82
N LYS A 197 19.42 6.88 -25.90
CA LYS A 197 19.91 7.80 -24.86
C LYS A 197 19.33 9.22 -24.88
N PHE A 198 18.55 9.64 -25.87
CA PHE A 198 18.16 11.07 -25.96
C PHE A 198 16.72 11.34 -26.44
N GLY A 199 15.80 10.39 -26.24
CA GLY A 199 14.39 10.57 -26.59
C GLY A 199 13.48 10.36 -25.38
N LEU A 200 12.55 11.29 -25.15
CA LEU A 200 11.45 11.06 -24.21
C LEU A 200 10.65 9.83 -24.66
N PRO A 201 10.28 8.90 -23.76
CA PRO A 201 9.54 7.73 -24.14
C PRO A 201 8.17 8.12 -24.69
N LYS A 202 7.78 7.50 -25.81
CA LYS A 202 6.40 7.61 -26.32
C LYS A 202 5.42 7.12 -25.26
N CYS A 203 4.35 7.87 -25.07
CA CYS A 203 3.23 7.43 -24.28
C CYS A 203 2.48 6.35 -25.07
N LYS A 204 2.54 5.10 -24.57
CA LYS A 204 1.96 3.91 -25.23
C LYS A 204 0.43 3.87 -25.18
N GLY A 205 -0.19 4.64 -24.28
CA GLY A 205 -1.63 4.68 -24.11
C GLY A 205 -2.05 5.51 -22.90
N ILE A 206 -3.32 5.89 -22.89
CA ILE A 206 -3.94 6.65 -21.80
C ILE A 206 -4.39 5.64 -20.73
N THR A 207 -3.67 5.60 -19.60
CA THR A 207 -4.04 4.76 -18.45
C THR A 207 -5.11 5.44 -17.59
N ALA A 208 -5.74 4.68 -16.69
CA ALA A 208 -6.71 5.23 -15.74
C ALA A 208 -6.10 6.34 -14.88
N ASP A 209 -4.87 6.15 -14.40
CA ASP A 209 -4.14 7.15 -13.61
C ASP A 209 -3.95 8.47 -14.37
N ILE A 210 -3.55 8.40 -15.65
CA ILE A 210 -3.39 9.59 -16.50
C ILE A 210 -4.72 10.36 -16.60
N ARG A 211 -5.84 9.66 -16.78
CA ARG A 211 -7.17 10.30 -16.82
C ARG A 211 -7.51 10.99 -15.51
N VAL A 212 -7.31 10.31 -14.38
CA VAL A 212 -7.61 10.85 -13.05
C VAL A 212 -6.83 12.15 -12.82
N VAL A 213 -5.54 12.15 -13.12
CA VAL A 213 -4.70 13.34 -12.92
C VAL A 213 -5.06 14.44 -13.92
N PHE A 214 -5.32 14.10 -15.18
CA PHE A 214 -5.71 15.08 -16.19
C PHE A 214 -7.02 15.78 -15.83
N TYR A 215 -8.04 15.02 -15.40
CA TYR A 215 -9.32 15.60 -14.97
C TYR A 215 -9.18 16.46 -13.72
N ARG A 216 -8.28 16.08 -12.79
CA ARG A 216 -7.94 16.92 -11.63
C ARG A 216 -7.40 18.27 -12.07
N LEU A 217 -6.48 18.31 -13.04
CA LEU A 217 -5.91 19.55 -13.59
C LEU A 217 -6.94 20.40 -14.35
N MET A 218 -7.84 19.77 -15.12
CA MET A 218 -8.93 20.47 -15.82
C MET A 218 -9.90 21.14 -14.84
N LYS A 219 -10.17 20.49 -13.69
CA LYS A 219 -11.07 21.02 -12.66
C LYS A 219 -10.57 22.33 -12.05
N GLU A 220 -9.27 22.61 -12.11
CA GLU A 220 -8.67 23.88 -11.67
C GLU A 220 -8.88 25.03 -12.67
N LYS A 221 -9.85 24.90 -13.61
CA LYS A 221 -10.21 25.90 -14.63
C LYS A 221 -9.03 26.31 -15.52
N ARG A 222 -8.11 25.38 -15.79
CA ARG A 222 -6.98 25.66 -16.68
C ARG A 222 -7.43 25.55 -18.13
N THR A 223 -7.01 26.51 -18.94
CA THR A 223 -7.31 26.51 -20.37
C THR A 223 -6.51 25.41 -21.07
N LYS A 224 -7.03 24.91 -22.19
CA LYS A 224 -6.36 23.92 -23.05
C LYS A 224 -4.96 24.42 -23.45
N GLU A 225 -4.86 25.69 -23.79
CA GLU A 225 -3.64 26.35 -24.24
C GLU A 225 -2.56 26.34 -23.14
N ALA A 226 -2.96 26.64 -21.90
CA ALA A 226 -2.04 26.61 -20.76
C ALA A 226 -1.50 25.20 -20.51
N MET A 227 -2.31 24.16 -20.76
CA MET A 227 -1.83 22.77 -20.64
C MET A 227 -0.81 22.41 -21.71
N LEU A 228 -1.09 22.77 -22.96
CA LEU A 228 -0.18 22.50 -24.06
C LEU A 228 1.15 23.24 -23.90
N GLU A 229 1.12 24.49 -23.42
CA GLU A 229 2.35 25.26 -23.18
C GLU A 229 3.16 24.68 -22.01
N SER A 230 2.50 24.26 -20.93
CA SER A 230 3.17 23.61 -19.78
C SER A 230 3.90 22.33 -20.18
N ILE A 231 3.29 21.54 -21.07
CA ILE A 231 3.90 20.32 -21.60
C ILE A 231 5.13 20.66 -22.44
N LYS A 232 5.00 21.63 -23.35
CA LYS A 232 6.10 22.10 -24.18
C LYS A 232 7.28 22.62 -23.34
N ASN A 233 7.00 23.41 -22.31
CA ASN A 233 7.99 23.92 -21.36
C ASN A 233 8.69 22.80 -20.59
N TYR A 234 7.95 21.80 -20.12
CA TYR A 234 8.53 20.63 -19.48
C TYR A 234 9.43 19.86 -20.44
N MET A 235 8.97 19.57 -21.66
CA MET A 235 9.76 18.84 -22.65
C MET A 235 11.05 19.59 -23.00
N ASN A 236 11.00 20.92 -23.14
CA ASN A 236 12.20 21.74 -23.33
C ASN A 236 13.16 21.66 -22.12
N GLU A 237 12.66 21.71 -20.88
CA GLU A 237 13.48 21.54 -19.68
C GLU A 237 14.15 20.16 -19.64
N VAL A 238 13.45 19.10 -20.06
CA VAL A 238 14.02 17.75 -20.14
C VAL A 238 15.10 17.65 -21.21
N ILE A 239 14.81 18.13 -22.43
CA ILE A 239 15.74 18.09 -23.57
C ILE A 239 17.02 18.84 -23.21
N ASN A 240 16.90 20.03 -22.62
CA ASN A 240 18.04 20.86 -22.23
C ASN A 240 18.88 20.26 -21.09
N ARG A 241 18.31 19.34 -20.29
CA ARG A 241 19.04 18.65 -19.23
C ARG A 241 19.91 17.51 -19.72
N SER A 242 19.75 17.06 -20.97
CA SER A 242 20.53 15.99 -21.59
C SER A 242 20.80 14.82 -20.63
N PRO A 243 19.76 14.13 -20.12
CA PRO A 243 19.93 13.09 -19.10
C PRO A 243 20.84 11.95 -19.58
N ASP A 244 21.98 11.78 -18.92
CA ASP A 244 23.03 10.84 -19.36
C ASP A 244 22.79 9.36 -19.01
N ASN A 245 21.77 9.06 -18.20
CA ASN A 245 21.49 7.71 -17.69
C ASN A 245 19.99 7.34 -17.69
N ASP A 246 19.71 6.04 -17.71
CA ASP A 246 18.35 5.48 -17.78
C ASP A 246 17.44 5.92 -16.63
N TYR A 247 18.02 6.10 -15.43
CA TYR A 247 17.28 6.57 -14.26
C TYR A 247 16.77 8.00 -14.47
N ALA A 248 17.60 8.89 -15.01
CA ALA A 248 17.22 10.24 -15.35
C ALA A 248 16.18 10.26 -16.48
N ILE A 249 16.31 9.40 -17.50
CA ILE A 249 15.33 9.27 -18.59
C ILE A 249 13.95 8.82 -18.08
N HIS A 250 13.91 7.83 -17.19
CA HIS A 250 12.66 7.38 -16.57
C HIS A 250 12.03 8.47 -15.69
N ARG A 251 12.87 9.29 -15.04
CA ARG A 251 12.44 10.42 -14.23
C ARG A 251 11.79 11.55 -15.04
N PHE A 252 11.94 11.51 -16.36
CA PHE A 252 11.34 12.48 -17.27
C PHE A 252 10.18 11.90 -18.08
N SER A 253 9.48 10.90 -17.56
CA SER A 253 8.32 10.32 -18.25
C SER A 253 7.09 11.23 -18.25
N PHE A 254 6.18 10.99 -19.20
CA PHE A 254 4.84 11.61 -19.22
C PHE A 254 4.11 11.40 -17.88
N TYR A 255 4.23 10.19 -17.31
CA TYR A 255 3.62 9.86 -16.02
C TYR A 255 4.14 10.73 -14.88
N GLU A 256 5.45 10.98 -14.83
CA GLU A 256 6.05 11.81 -13.79
C GLU A 256 5.66 13.28 -13.90
N PHE A 257 5.53 13.83 -15.12
CA PHE A 257 5.02 15.18 -15.33
C PHE A 257 3.65 15.41 -14.67
N PHE A 258 2.75 14.42 -14.82
CA PHE A 258 1.42 14.48 -14.24
C PHE A 258 1.41 14.18 -12.74
N ASN A 259 2.25 13.26 -12.26
CA ASN A 259 2.27 12.87 -10.85
C ASN A 259 3.02 13.82 -9.92
N GLN A 260 3.88 14.71 -10.43
CA GLN A 260 4.45 15.77 -9.59
C GLN A 260 3.35 16.78 -9.24
N ASP A 261 2.96 16.87 -7.96
CA ASP A 261 1.92 17.78 -7.48
C ASP A 261 2.16 19.25 -7.90
N ASN A 262 3.43 19.61 -8.13
CA ASN A 262 3.83 20.94 -8.60
C ASN A 262 4.34 20.96 -10.05
N GLY A 263 4.37 19.83 -10.76
CA GLY A 263 4.92 19.74 -12.11
C GLY A 263 4.22 20.73 -13.04
N PHE A 264 2.90 20.63 -13.15
CA PHE A 264 2.12 21.55 -13.97
C PHE A 264 2.24 23.02 -13.53
N VAL A 265 2.14 23.30 -12.23
CA VAL A 265 2.24 24.67 -11.68
C VAL A 265 3.60 25.31 -12.01
N LYS A 266 4.68 24.51 -11.94
CA LYS A 266 6.04 24.95 -12.23
C LYS A 266 6.23 25.35 -13.69
N PHE A 267 5.53 24.69 -14.62
CA PHE A 267 5.70 24.89 -16.07
C PHE A 267 4.64 25.77 -16.73
N SER A 268 3.53 26.05 -16.03
CA SER A 268 2.48 26.97 -16.52
C SER A 268 2.81 28.45 -16.33
N ASN A 269 3.75 28.77 -15.42
CA ASN A 269 4.13 30.15 -15.09
C ASN A 269 5.50 30.58 -15.71
N LYS A 270 6.06 29.76 -16.60
CA LYS A 270 7.33 30.02 -17.31
C LYS A 270 7.03 30.35 -18.77
#